data_AF-A0A8B9L8Q1-F1
#
_entry.id   AF-A0A8B9L8Q1-F1
#
_cell.length_a   1.000
_cell.length_b   1.000
_cell.length_c   1.000
_cell.angle_alpha   90.00
_cell.angle_beta   90.00
_cell.angle_gamma   90.00
#
_symmetry.space_group_name_H-M   'P 1'
#
loop_
_entity.id
_entity.type
_entity.pdbx_description
1 polymer ?
#
loop_
_entity_poly.entity_id
_entity_poly.type
_entity_poly.pdbx_seq_one_letter_code
_entity_poly.pdbx_strand_id
1 'polypeptide(L)'
;MISISILIFFFQLIAGDSGVTQSPSILMVSNGKPAEMHCKHDMGSTYRYMYWFQQHQGKSMKLIATTTAFTEPDFGPFNGTKFSADKKEAESGSFTVNDVDSTDNAVYFCAVSEHSVTDLLHHSYFGGGTKLTVLGKNFYLYLYCTEKRVTLVCLAEDFYPDHIDLAWYIDDKEESTGVAKDDSAKLNTDSNTYSISSRLSIPFKKWNQGNTYKCKVTFHYPKEKSNDGKWTTEGQPFRQSR
;
A
#
# COMPACT_ATOMS: atom_id res chain seq x y z
N MET A 1 -53.34 -2.00 8.35
CA MET A 1 -51.98 -1.51 8.06
C MET A 1 -51.11 -1.87 9.25
N ILE A 2 -50.26 -2.90 9.12
CA ILE A 2 -49.37 -3.34 10.19
C ILE A 2 -48.02 -2.66 9.93
N SER A 3 -47.65 -1.72 10.79
CA SER A 3 -46.37 -1.02 10.73
C SER A 3 -45.30 -1.92 11.34
N ILE A 4 -44.43 -2.50 10.52
CA ILE A 4 -43.27 -3.27 10.96
C ILE A 4 -42.11 -2.28 11.14
N SER A 5 -41.84 -1.89 12.37
CA SER A 5 -40.67 -1.09 12.71
C SER A 5 -39.44 -2.01 12.77
N ILE A 6 -38.60 -1.95 11.74
CA ILE A 6 -37.32 -2.66 11.69
C ILE A 6 -36.35 -1.91 12.64
N LEU A 7 -36.13 -2.47 13.82
CA LEU A 7 -35.07 -2.03 14.73
C LEU A 7 -33.72 -2.51 14.18
N ILE A 8 -33.02 -1.64 13.47
CA ILE A 8 -31.63 -1.86 13.07
C ILE A 8 -30.77 -1.72 14.33
N PHE A 9 -30.41 -2.84 14.95
CA PHE A 9 -29.36 -2.86 15.97
C PHE A 9 -28.02 -2.59 15.27
N PHE A 10 -27.53 -1.36 15.35
CA PHE A 10 -26.12 -1.08 15.12
C PHE A 10 -25.33 -1.82 16.21
N PHE A 11 -24.80 -2.98 15.88
CA PHE A 11 -23.72 -3.58 16.64
C PHE A 11 -22.53 -2.62 16.49
N GLN A 12 -22.37 -1.68 17.42
CA GLN A 12 -21.12 -0.93 17.51
C GLN A 12 -20.05 -1.97 17.82
N LEU A 13 -19.22 -2.29 16.81
CA LEU A 13 -17.92 -2.88 17.04
C LEU A 13 -17.18 -1.89 17.95
N ILE A 14 -17.16 -2.19 19.24
CA ILE A 14 -16.21 -1.58 20.15
C ILE A 14 -14.87 -2.14 19.70
N ALA A 15 -14.17 -1.39 18.83
CA ALA A 15 -12.74 -1.59 18.66
C ALA A 15 -12.15 -1.34 20.05
N GLY A 16 -11.83 -2.42 20.77
CA GLY A 16 -11.08 -2.31 22.01
C GLY A 16 -9.79 -1.59 21.66
N ASP A 17 -9.61 -0.40 22.20
CA ASP A 17 -8.36 0.32 22.07
C ASP A 17 -7.31 -0.51 22.80
N SER A 18 -6.46 -1.20 22.02
CA SER A 18 -5.43 -2.07 22.56
C SER A 18 -4.30 -1.26 23.20
N GLY A 19 -4.36 0.08 23.23
CA GLY A 19 -3.28 0.95 23.64
C GLY A 19 -2.10 0.96 22.66
N VAL A 20 -2.25 0.28 21.51
CA VAL A 20 -1.22 0.16 20.46
C VAL A 20 -1.77 0.72 19.15
N THR A 21 -1.10 1.74 18.67
CA THR A 21 -1.40 2.43 17.41
C THR A 21 -0.33 2.11 16.39
N GLN A 22 -0.77 1.82 15.15
CA GLN A 22 0.13 1.52 14.05
C GLN A 22 -0.25 2.38 12.85
N SER A 23 0.74 2.95 12.17
CA SER A 23 0.54 3.87 11.07
C SER A 23 1.58 3.69 9.96
N PRO A 24 1.20 3.83 8.68
CA PRO A 24 -0.18 4.00 8.21
C PRO A 24 -0.95 2.67 8.27
N SER A 25 -2.28 2.71 8.19
CA SER A 25 -3.12 1.51 8.13
C SER A 25 -3.06 0.83 6.75
N ILE A 26 -2.85 1.62 5.71
CA ILE A 26 -2.66 1.19 4.33
C ILE A 26 -1.40 1.87 3.80
N LEU A 27 -0.44 1.06 3.35
CA LEU A 27 0.83 1.54 2.80
C LEU A 27 0.97 1.04 1.38
N MET A 28 1.06 1.95 0.41
CA MET A 28 1.27 1.59 -0.99
C MET A 28 2.60 2.13 -1.48
N VAL A 29 3.49 1.26 -1.93
CA VAL A 29 4.88 1.63 -2.24
C VAL A 29 5.28 1.06 -3.60
N SER A 30 5.95 1.85 -4.43
CA SER A 30 6.44 1.38 -5.71
C SER A 30 7.57 0.36 -5.54
N ASN A 31 7.63 -0.61 -6.44
CA ASN A 31 8.71 -1.59 -6.48
C ASN A 31 10.10 -0.91 -6.39
N GLY A 32 10.95 -1.43 -5.50
CA GLY A 32 12.31 -0.99 -5.22
C GLY A 32 12.44 0.23 -4.30
N LYS A 33 11.34 0.67 -3.67
CA LYS A 33 11.35 1.74 -2.66
C LYS A 33 11.25 1.15 -1.24
N PRO A 34 11.73 1.86 -0.21
CA PRO A 34 11.50 1.44 1.17
C PRO A 34 10.04 1.69 1.57
N ALA A 35 9.48 0.78 2.35
CA ALA A 35 8.16 0.89 2.96
C ALA A 35 8.30 0.92 4.48
N GLU A 36 8.21 2.13 5.06
CA GLU A 36 8.31 2.34 6.50
C GLU A 36 6.92 2.36 7.16
N MET A 37 6.82 1.72 8.31
CA MET A 37 5.65 1.70 9.17
C MET A 37 6.06 1.98 10.61
N HIS A 38 5.18 2.64 11.36
CA HIS A 38 5.41 3.08 12.72
C HIS A 38 4.44 2.40 13.68
N CYS A 39 4.92 2.15 14.89
CA CYS A 39 4.14 1.63 15.99
C CYS A 39 4.39 2.47 17.25
N LYS A 40 3.31 2.79 17.96
CA LYS A 40 3.33 3.55 19.20
C LYS A 40 2.34 2.99 20.20
N HIS A 41 2.69 2.96 21.48
CA HIS A 41 1.79 2.59 22.56
C HIS A 41 1.85 3.55 23.75
N ASP A 42 0.85 3.46 24.63
CA ASP A 42 0.71 4.31 25.84
C ASP A 42 0.77 3.51 27.17
N MET A 43 1.21 2.25 27.11
CA MET A 43 1.28 1.33 28.26
C MET A 43 2.42 1.58 29.26
N GLY A 44 3.26 2.59 29.01
CA GLY A 44 4.42 2.93 29.84
C GLY A 44 5.71 2.17 29.49
N SER A 45 6.80 2.58 30.12
CA SER A 45 8.17 2.22 29.70
C SER A 45 8.60 0.79 29.98
N THR A 46 7.82 0.02 30.76
CA THR A 46 8.10 -1.41 30.99
C THR A 46 7.73 -2.26 29.77
N TYR A 47 6.82 -1.78 28.92
CA TYR A 47 6.46 -2.34 27.62
C TYR A 47 7.50 -2.04 26.55
N ARG A 48 8.74 -2.44 26.81
CA ARG A 48 9.89 -2.08 25.96
C ARG A 48 10.14 -3.00 24.78
N TYR A 49 9.51 -4.18 24.74
CA TYR A 49 9.62 -5.10 23.62
C TYR A 49 8.59 -4.76 22.55
N MET A 50 9.04 -4.72 21.31
CA MET A 50 8.19 -4.56 20.15
C MET A 50 8.51 -5.65 19.13
N TYR A 51 7.47 -6.27 18.61
CA TYR A 51 7.53 -7.39 17.69
C TYR A 51 6.87 -7.01 16.38
N TRP A 52 7.53 -7.34 15.27
CA TRP A 52 7.02 -7.09 13.93
C TRP A 52 6.71 -8.42 13.26
N PHE A 53 5.45 -8.61 12.90
CA PHE A 53 4.94 -9.80 12.23
C PHE A 53 4.55 -9.50 10.79
N GLN A 54 4.70 -10.48 9.92
CA GLN A 54 4.19 -10.47 8.57
C GLN A 54 3.11 -11.54 8.43
N GLN A 55 1.98 -11.16 7.83
CA GLN A 55 0.89 -12.07 7.48
C GLN A 55 0.51 -11.91 6.02
N HIS A 56 0.80 -12.93 5.21
CA HIS A 56 0.22 -13.03 3.87
C HIS A 56 -1.24 -13.51 3.95
N GLN A 57 -2.03 -13.12 2.95
CA GLN A 57 -3.43 -13.53 2.84
C GLN A 57 -3.59 -15.05 2.95
N GLY A 58 -4.45 -15.50 3.86
CA GLY A 58 -4.73 -16.92 4.10
C GLY A 58 -3.60 -17.71 4.79
N LYS A 59 -2.53 -17.05 5.24
CA LYS A 59 -1.41 -17.69 5.95
C LYS A 59 -1.35 -17.28 7.42
N SER A 60 -0.60 -18.05 8.21
CA SER A 60 -0.29 -17.71 9.59
C SER A 60 0.69 -16.53 9.68
N MET A 61 0.64 -15.79 10.79
CA MET A 61 1.62 -14.75 11.11
C MET A 61 3.03 -15.36 11.28
N LYS A 62 4.04 -14.62 10.83
CA LYS A 62 5.46 -14.94 11.03
C LYS A 62 6.15 -13.77 11.72
N LEU A 63 6.89 -14.02 12.80
CA LEU A 63 7.72 -13.02 13.45
C LEU A 63 8.92 -12.69 12.57
N ILE A 64 9.09 -11.42 12.23
CA ILE A 64 10.18 -10.91 11.37
C ILE A 64 11.26 -10.24 12.21
N ALA A 65 10.88 -9.42 13.18
CA ALA A 65 11.83 -8.69 14.01
C ALA A 65 11.36 -8.56 15.46
N THR A 66 12.32 -8.61 16.38
CA THR A 66 12.16 -8.21 17.78
C THR A 66 13.04 -7.00 18.04
N THR A 67 12.48 -5.92 18.57
CA THR A 67 13.22 -4.70 18.87
C THR A 67 13.06 -4.29 20.33
N THR A 68 14.10 -3.66 20.85
CA THR A 68 14.10 -3.00 22.17
C THR A 68 14.76 -1.64 22.05
N ALA A 69 14.55 -0.74 23.01
CA ALA A 69 15.16 0.59 23.00
C ALA A 69 16.68 0.61 23.24
N PHE A 70 17.27 -0.53 23.62
CA PHE A 70 18.63 -0.59 24.16
C PHE A 70 19.57 -1.49 23.35
N THR A 71 19.03 -2.27 22.43
CA THR A 71 19.79 -3.26 21.66
C THR A 71 19.45 -3.14 20.18
N GLU A 72 20.38 -3.58 19.34
CA GLU A 72 20.12 -3.73 17.91
C GLU A 72 18.91 -4.65 17.66
N PRO A 73 18.13 -4.40 16.59
CA PRO A 73 17.04 -5.27 16.18
C PRO A 73 17.51 -6.71 15.93
N ASP A 74 16.73 -7.67 16.41
CA ASP A 74 16.91 -9.09 16.11
C ASP A 74 15.93 -9.52 15.01
N PHE A 75 16.45 -9.89 13.84
CA PHE A 75 15.68 -10.39 12.70
C PHE A 75 15.60 -11.92 12.65
N GLY A 76 16.10 -12.63 13.66
CA GLY A 76 16.11 -14.07 13.72
C GLY A 76 16.72 -14.71 12.46
N PRO A 77 15.98 -15.56 11.71
CA PRO A 77 16.49 -16.22 10.51
C PRO A 77 16.53 -15.33 9.26
N PHE A 78 16.00 -14.10 9.32
CA PHE A 78 15.96 -13.20 8.18
C PHE A 78 17.27 -12.41 8.06
N ASN A 79 17.76 -12.23 6.83
CA ASN A 79 18.93 -11.37 6.58
C ASN A 79 18.53 -9.90 6.78
N GLY A 80 19.26 -9.17 7.63
CA GLY A 80 18.97 -7.78 8.02
C GLY A 80 19.13 -6.74 6.89
N THR A 81 19.29 -7.16 5.64
CA THR A 81 19.26 -6.26 4.48
C THR A 81 17.85 -5.99 4.00
N LYS A 82 16.96 -6.99 4.03
CA LYS A 82 15.57 -6.85 3.55
C LYS A 82 14.70 -6.04 4.52
N PHE A 83 15.01 -6.11 5.81
CA PHE A 83 14.25 -5.44 6.85
C PHE A 83 15.19 -4.58 7.69
N SER A 84 14.73 -3.40 8.07
CA SER A 84 15.37 -2.57 9.09
C SER A 84 14.33 -2.15 10.11
N ALA A 85 14.78 -1.84 11.33
CA ALA A 85 13.91 -1.37 12.38
C ALA A 85 14.67 -0.37 13.26
N ASP A 86 13.98 0.66 13.74
CA ASP A 86 14.55 1.67 14.63
C ASP A 86 13.66 1.78 15.87
N LYS A 87 14.27 1.73 17.05
CA LYS A 87 13.57 1.87 18.33
C LYS A 87 14.48 2.57 19.32
N LYS A 88 14.18 3.84 19.60
CA LYS A 88 15.00 4.71 20.45
C LYS A 88 14.45 4.88 21.87
N GLU A 89 13.16 4.66 22.03
CA GLU A 89 12.44 4.76 23.31
C GLU A 89 11.52 3.56 23.48
N ALA A 90 10.95 3.36 24.67
CA ALA A 90 10.13 2.18 24.95
C ALA A 90 8.78 2.25 24.22
N GLU A 91 8.23 3.45 24.06
CA GLU A 91 6.85 3.71 23.62
C GLU A 91 6.64 3.69 22.11
N SER A 92 7.70 3.88 21.32
CA SER A 92 7.62 4.01 19.86
C SER A 92 8.71 3.25 19.13
N GLY A 93 8.47 2.94 17.86
CA GLY A 93 9.43 2.32 16.96
C GLY A 93 8.97 2.35 15.51
N SER A 94 9.89 2.16 14.58
CA SER A 94 9.61 1.98 13.16
C SER A 94 10.19 0.68 12.63
N PHE A 95 9.58 0.19 11.56
CA PHE A 95 10.00 -0.97 10.81
C PHE A 95 9.90 -0.66 9.33
N THR A 96 10.90 -1.06 8.58
CA THR A 96 11.00 -0.76 7.16
C THR A 96 11.28 -2.02 6.38
N VAL A 97 10.45 -2.28 5.38
CA VAL A 97 10.74 -3.26 4.34
C VAL A 97 11.53 -2.55 3.25
N ASN A 98 12.80 -2.93 3.09
CA ASN A 98 13.71 -2.33 2.12
C ASN A 98 13.50 -2.95 0.74
N ASP A 99 13.68 -2.14 -0.30
CA ASP A 99 13.66 -2.58 -1.70
C ASP A 99 12.43 -3.48 -2.00
N VAL A 100 11.22 -2.93 -1.82
CA VAL A 100 10.00 -3.76 -1.84
C VAL A 100 9.71 -4.36 -3.21
N ASP A 101 9.18 -5.58 -3.22
CA ASP A 101 8.74 -6.29 -4.42
C ASP A 101 7.37 -6.96 -4.21
N SER A 102 6.83 -7.61 -5.25
CA SER A 102 5.49 -8.19 -5.19
C SER A 102 5.33 -9.31 -4.16
N THR A 103 6.43 -9.90 -3.67
CA THR A 103 6.39 -10.92 -2.62
C THR A 103 6.19 -10.31 -1.23
N ASP A 104 6.45 -9.01 -1.04
CA ASP A 104 6.28 -8.31 0.24
C ASP A 104 4.83 -7.89 0.52
N ASN A 105 3.91 -8.12 -0.43
CA ASN A 105 2.48 -7.88 -0.27
C ASN A 105 1.93 -8.71 0.90
N ALA A 106 1.59 -8.02 1.99
CA ALA A 106 1.15 -8.62 3.24
C ALA A 106 0.51 -7.57 4.16
N VAL A 107 -0.13 -8.06 5.23
CA VAL A 107 -0.44 -7.22 6.39
C VAL A 107 0.69 -7.40 7.40
N TYR A 108 1.27 -6.29 7.84
CA TYR A 108 2.33 -6.27 8.84
C TYR A 108 1.73 -5.82 10.16
N PHE A 109 2.03 -6.53 11.25
CA PHE A 109 1.51 -6.22 12.57
C PHE A 109 2.64 -5.92 13.54
N CYS A 110 2.48 -4.83 14.28
CA CYS A 110 3.23 -4.56 15.48
C CYS A 110 2.52 -5.21 16.67
N ALA A 111 3.29 -5.77 17.60
CA ALA A 111 2.82 -6.09 18.94
C ALA A 111 3.82 -5.61 19.99
N VAL A 112 3.33 -5.25 21.17
CA VAL A 112 4.18 -4.81 22.29
C VAL A 112 3.98 -5.70 23.50
N SER A 113 5.05 -5.88 24.29
CA SER A 113 5.01 -6.66 25.53
C SER A 113 5.90 -6.03 26.60
N GLU A 114 5.50 -6.24 27.84
CA GLU A 114 6.34 -5.98 29.00
C GLU A 114 7.50 -6.99 29.09
N HIS A 115 8.64 -6.52 29.63
CA HIS A 115 9.76 -7.38 29.99
C HIS A 115 9.58 -7.94 31.40
N SER A 116 9.23 -9.22 31.55
CA SER A 116 9.26 -9.91 32.85
C SER A 116 10.08 -11.19 32.80
N VAL A 117 10.94 -11.38 33.80
CA VAL A 117 11.77 -12.57 34.00
C VAL A 117 10.98 -13.66 34.77
N THR A 118 9.74 -13.38 35.21
CA THR A 118 9.07 -14.20 36.25
C THR A 118 7.62 -14.66 35.96
N ASP A 119 6.97 -14.34 34.84
CA ASP A 119 5.55 -14.71 34.67
C ASP A 119 5.22 -15.55 33.42
N LEU A 120 4.47 -16.64 33.67
CA LEU A 120 4.03 -17.67 32.73
C LEU A 120 2.89 -17.21 31.77
N LEU A 121 2.61 -15.92 31.67
CA LEU A 121 1.54 -15.34 30.84
C LEU A 121 1.99 -14.01 30.20
N HIS A 122 2.70 -14.08 29.08
CA HIS A 122 3.05 -12.91 28.28
C HIS A 122 1.83 -12.46 27.45
N HIS A 123 1.19 -11.35 27.86
CA HIS A 123 0.19 -10.69 27.03
C HIS A 123 0.88 -9.76 26.05
N SER A 124 0.84 -10.10 24.78
CA SER A 124 1.23 -9.19 23.70
C SER A 124 0.00 -8.45 23.19
N TYR A 125 0.13 -7.15 23.05
CA TYR A 125 -0.93 -6.28 22.56
C TYR A 125 -0.62 -5.87 21.13
N PHE A 126 -1.54 -6.15 20.21
CA PHE A 126 -1.35 -5.91 18.79
C PHE A 126 -1.90 -4.54 18.38
N GLY A 127 -1.18 -3.88 17.47
CA GLY A 127 -1.69 -2.73 16.73
C GLY A 127 -2.70 -3.15 15.65
N GLY A 128 -3.33 -2.17 15.01
CA GLY A 128 -4.32 -2.40 13.96
C GLY A 128 -3.79 -3.03 12.67
N GLY A 129 -2.47 -3.09 12.50
CA GLY A 129 -1.81 -3.60 11.31
C GLY A 129 -1.69 -2.57 10.18
N THR A 130 -0.71 -2.80 9.30
CA THR A 130 -0.43 -2.00 8.11
C THR A 130 -0.53 -2.92 6.91
N LYS A 131 -1.51 -2.70 6.03
CA LYS A 131 -1.62 -3.42 4.77
C LYS A 131 -0.64 -2.83 3.76
N LEU A 132 0.49 -3.50 3.54
CA LEU A 132 1.47 -3.11 2.52
C LEU A 132 1.05 -3.67 1.16
N THR A 133 0.89 -2.79 0.18
CA THR A 133 0.69 -3.14 -1.22
C THR A 133 1.83 -2.59 -2.07
N VAL A 134 2.56 -3.47 -2.74
CA VAL A 134 3.64 -3.09 -3.65
C VAL A 134 3.08 -2.86 -5.04
N LEU A 135 3.17 -1.62 -5.49
CA LEU A 135 2.70 -1.22 -6.81
C LEU A 135 3.65 -1.79 -7.86
N GLY A 136 3.12 -2.72 -8.66
CA GLY A 136 3.83 -3.35 -9.76
C GLY A 136 4.13 -2.38 -10.91
N LYS A 137 5.11 -2.77 -11.74
CA LYS A 137 5.39 -2.15 -13.05
C LYS A 137 4.68 -2.91 -14.18
N ASN A 138 3.49 -3.47 -13.93
CA ASN A 138 2.75 -4.21 -14.94
C ASN A 138 1.94 -3.25 -15.82
N PHE A 139 2.65 -2.28 -16.42
CA PHE A 139 2.12 -1.32 -17.37
C PHE A 139 2.66 -1.66 -18.75
N TYR A 140 1.78 -2.16 -19.61
CA TYR A 140 2.11 -2.55 -20.96
C TYR A 140 1.57 -1.53 -21.96
N LEU A 141 2.39 -1.18 -22.95
CA LEU A 141 2.01 -0.32 -24.06
C LEU A 141 2.04 -1.14 -25.35
N TYR A 142 0.86 -1.44 -25.90
CA TYR A 142 0.71 -2.14 -27.17
C TYR A 142 0.41 -1.14 -28.30
N LEU A 143 0.82 -1.50 -29.51
CA LEU A 143 0.59 -0.72 -30.72
C LEU A 143 -0.10 -1.58 -31.77
N TYR A 144 -1.23 -1.08 -32.28
CA TYR A 144 -1.96 -1.69 -33.38
C TYR A 144 -2.05 -0.69 -34.54
N CYS A 145 -1.77 -1.12 -35.75
CA CYS A 145 -1.82 -0.25 -36.94
C CYS A 145 -2.89 -0.74 -37.90
N THR A 146 -3.61 0.21 -38.49
CA THR A 146 -4.51 0.02 -39.63
C THR A 146 -4.09 0.98 -40.72
N GLU A 147 -4.59 0.81 -41.95
CA GLU A 147 -4.25 1.70 -43.08
C GLU A 147 -4.51 3.19 -42.80
N LYS A 148 -5.45 3.52 -41.91
CA LYS A 148 -5.87 4.91 -41.63
C LYS A 148 -5.41 5.45 -40.28
N ARG A 149 -5.14 4.57 -39.31
CA ARG A 149 -4.94 4.95 -37.90
C ARG A 149 -3.98 4.02 -37.17
N VAL A 150 -3.25 4.57 -36.23
CA VAL A 150 -2.49 3.85 -35.20
C VAL A 150 -3.29 3.91 -33.90
N THR A 151 -3.47 2.78 -33.22
CA THR A 151 -4.11 2.71 -31.91
C THR A 151 -3.08 2.22 -30.90
N LEU A 152 -2.82 3.05 -29.89
CA LEU A 152 -2.02 2.67 -28.74
C LEU A 152 -2.95 2.13 -27.65
N VAL A 153 -2.55 1.06 -26.97
CA VAL A 153 -3.29 0.48 -25.83
C VAL A 153 -2.37 0.47 -24.63
N CYS A 154 -2.79 1.16 -23.56
CA CYS A 154 -2.16 1.15 -22.26
C CYS A 154 -2.93 0.18 -21.37
N LEU A 155 -2.25 -0.86 -20.90
CA LEU A 155 -2.82 -1.88 -20.04
C LEU A 155 -2.11 -1.83 -18.69
N ALA A 156 -2.86 -1.61 -17.61
CA ALA A 156 -2.40 -1.75 -16.24
C ALA A 156 -2.94 -3.07 -15.68
N GLU A 157 -2.07 -3.95 -15.20
CA GLU A 157 -2.45 -5.24 -14.60
C GLU A 157 -1.88 -5.39 -13.18
N ASP A 158 -2.42 -6.37 -12.47
CA ASP A 158 -1.99 -6.79 -11.15
C ASP A 158 -1.83 -5.66 -10.12
N PHE A 159 -2.69 -4.64 -10.22
CA PHE A 159 -2.68 -3.52 -9.30
C PHE A 159 -3.78 -3.65 -8.26
N TYR A 160 -3.54 -3.10 -7.08
CA TYR A 160 -4.52 -2.97 -6.01
C TYR A 160 -4.15 -1.72 -5.20
N PRO A 161 -5.12 -0.94 -4.68
CA PRO A 161 -6.57 -1.03 -4.89
C PRO A 161 -6.99 -0.57 -6.30
N ASP A 162 -8.28 -0.67 -6.62
CA ASP A 162 -8.85 -0.35 -7.94
C ASP A 162 -8.88 1.15 -8.30
N HIS A 163 -8.46 2.02 -7.37
CA HIS A 163 -8.50 3.48 -7.54
C HIS A 163 -7.29 4.00 -8.32
N ILE A 164 -7.36 3.89 -9.65
CA ILE A 164 -6.35 4.48 -10.55
C ILE A 164 -6.97 5.29 -11.69
N ASP A 165 -6.20 6.26 -12.19
CA ASP A 165 -6.49 7.03 -13.40
C ASP A 165 -5.46 6.76 -14.49
N LEU A 166 -5.92 6.59 -15.73
CA LEU A 166 -5.09 6.53 -16.92
C LEU A 166 -5.28 7.79 -17.74
N ALA A 167 -4.20 8.48 -18.10
CA ALA A 167 -4.24 9.67 -18.95
C ALA A 167 -3.21 9.55 -20.07
N TRP A 168 -3.55 10.08 -21.25
CA TRP A 168 -2.65 10.09 -22.40
C TRP A 168 -2.02 11.45 -22.57
N TYR A 169 -0.76 11.47 -23.00
CA TYR A 169 -0.02 12.69 -23.31
C TYR A 169 0.63 12.56 -24.69
N ILE A 170 0.53 13.62 -25.48
CA ILE A 170 1.24 13.80 -26.75
C ILE A 170 2.16 15.00 -26.61
N ASP A 171 3.48 14.79 -26.73
CA ASP A 171 4.50 15.80 -26.49
C ASP A 171 4.30 16.54 -25.16
N ASP A 172 4.07 15.74 -24.11
CA ASP A 172 3.84 16.19 -22.72
C ASP A 172 2.59 17.05 -22.50
N LYS A 173 1.68 17.13 -23.48
CA LYS A 173 0.35 17.73 -23.32
C LYS A 173 -0.71 16.66 -23.22
N GLU A 174 -1.57 16.78 -22.22
CA GLU A 174 -2.66 15.82 -22.01
C GLU A 174 -3.60 15.80 -23.22
N GLU A 175 -3.95 14.60 -23.67
CA GLU A 175 -4.81 14.36 -24.83
C GLU A 175 -6.02 13.54 -24.41
N SER A 176 -7.19 14.03 -24.81
CA SER A 176 -8.48 13.35 -24.62
C SER A 176 -9.12 12.96 -25.96
N THR A 177 -8.66 13.55 -27.08
CA THR A 177 -9.22 13.28 -28.40
C THR A 177 -8.85 11.88 -28.86
N GLY A 178 -9.86 11.05 -29.13
CA GLY A 178 -9.65 9.66 -29.57
C GLY A 178 -9.22 8.72 -28.45
N VAL A 179 -9.36 9.14 -27.19
CA VAL A 179 -9.14 8.29 -26.01
C VAL A 179 -10.42 7.53 -25.68
N ALA A 180 -10.28 6.22 -25.43
CA ALA A 180 -11.33 5.36 -24.87
C ALA A 180 -10.75 4.62 -23.67
N LYS A 181 -11.42 4.69 -22.52
CA LYS A 181 -11.02 4.00 -21.28
C LYS A 181 -12.05 2.93 -20.96
N ASP A 182 -11.63 1.84 -20.34
CA ASP A 182 -12.57 0.91 -19.73
C ASP A 182 -13.33 1.62 -18.59
N ASP A 183 -14.62 1.33 -18.44
CA ASP A 183 -15.49 2.00 -17.47
C ASP A 183 -15.11 1.70 -16.01
N SER A 184 -14.52 0.52 -15.78
CA SER A 184 -14.12 0.06 -14.45
C SER A 184 -12.96 -0.94 -14.54
N ALA A 185 -12.16 -1.00 -13.48
CA ALA A 185 -11.12 -1.99 -13.36
C ALA A 185 -11.72 -3.39 -13.12
N LYS A 186 -11.21 -4.39 -13.84
CA LYS A 186 -11.64 -5.78 -13.75
C LYS A 186 -10.85 -6.51 -12.65
N LEU A 187 -11.56 -7.13 -11.71
CA LEU A 187 -10.96 -7.97 -10.68
C LEU A 187 -10.57 -9.34 -11.24
N ASN A 188 -9.34 -9.76 -10.99
CA ASN A 188 -8.88 -11.14 -11.05
C ASN A 188 -9.09 -11.76 -9.66
N THR A 189 -10.00 -12.73 -9.56
CA THR A 189 -10.37 -13.37 -8.28
C THR A 189 -9.29 -14.28 -7.72
N ASP A 190 -8.40 -14.80 -8.56
CA ASP A 190 -7.38 -15.76 -8.14
C ASP A 190 -6.20 -15.05 -7.47
N SER A 191 -5.79 -13.92 -8.02
CA SER A 191 -4.74 -13.04 -7.48
C SER A 191 -5.28 -11.95 -6.56
N ASN A 192 -6.59 -11.72 -6.54
CA ASN A 192 -7.24 -10.59 -5.85
C ASN A 192 -6.66 -9.22 -6.27
N THR A 193 -6.34 -9.08 -7.56
CA THR A 193 -5.78 -7.86 -8.18
C THR A 193 -6.68 -7.34 -9.30
N TYR A 194 -6.51 -6.08 -9.67
CA TYR A 194 -7.28 -5.42 -10.72
C TYR A 194 -6.46 -5.23 -12.00
N SER A 195 -7.16 -5.18 -13.12
CA SER A 195 -6.64 -4.75 -14.41
C SER A 195 -7.56 -3.74 -15.10
N ILE A 196 -7.01 -2.81 -15.87
CA ILE A 196 -7.79 -1.81 -16.63
C ILE A 196 -7.00 -1.39 -17.86
N SER A 197 -7.70 -1.08 -18.95
CA SER A 197 -7.08 -0.62 -20.18
C SER A 197 -7.61 0.73 -20.66
N SER A 198 -6.77 1.43 -21.41
CA SER A 198 -7.11 2.66 -22.13
C SER A 198 -6.49 2.62 -23.51
N ARG A 199 -7.16 3.21 -24.49
CA ARG A 199 -6.78 3.21 -25.90
C ARG A 199 -6.73 4.62 -26.43
N LEU A 200 -5.70 4.96 -27.19
CA LEU A 200 -5.57 6.23 -27.90
C LEU A 200 -5.53 5.97 -29.40
N SER A 201 -6.54 6.45 -30.13
CA SER A 201 -6.63 6.28 -31.58
C SER A 201 -6.12 7.51 -32.33
N ILE A 202 -5.04 7.36 -33.08
CA ILE A 202 -4.27 8.44 -33.71
C ILE A 202 -4.39 8.34 -35.23
N PRO A 203 -4.77 9.41 -35.95
CA PRO A 203 -4.72 9.44 -37.41
C PRO A 203 -3.30 9.25 -37.93
N PHE A 204 -3.12 8.47 -39.00
CA PHE A 204 -1.78 8.15 -39.54
C PHE A 204 -0.95 9.41 -39.89
N LYS A 205 -1.61 10.47 -40.36
CA LYS A 205 -0.97 11.77 -40.62
C LYS A 205 -0.32 12.40 -39.39
N LYS A 206 -0.95 12.27 -38.21
CA LYS A 206 -0.43 12.79 -36.92
C LYS A 206 0.67 11.87 -36.38
N TRP A 207 0.55 10.56 -36.58
CA TRP A 207 1.56 9.58 -36.18
C TRP A 207 2.93 9.87 -36.83
N ASN A 208 2.94 10.13 -38.14
CA ASN A 208 4.17 10.35 -38.91
C ASN A 208 4.87 11.70 -38.65
N GLN A 209 4.39 12.50 -37.69
CA GLN A 209 5.00 13.79 -37.33
C GLN A 209 6.15 13.64 -36.33
N GLY A 210 6.41 12.43 -35.80
CA GLY A 210 7.50 12.19 -34.85
C GLY A 210 7.17 12.57 -33.40
N ASN A 211 5.89 12.73 -33.06
CA ASN A 211 5.45 13.06 -31.71
C ASN A 211 5.76 11.93 -30.72
N THR A 212 5.94 12.29 -29.45
CA THR A 212 6.10 11.34 -28.34
C THR A 212 4.76 11.07 -27.67
N TYR A 213 4.40 9.80 -27.50
CA TYR A 213 3.15 9.37 -26.88
C TYR A 213 3.44 8.70 -25.54
N LYS A 214 2.74 9.13 -24.48
CA LYS A 214 2.89 8.57 -23.13
C LYS A 214 1.52 8.24 -22.54
N CYS A 215 1.41 7.08 -21.90
CA CYS A 215 0.32 6.78 -20.98
C CYS A 215 0.83 6.99 -19.56
N LYS A 216 0.12 7.79 -18.78
CA LYS A 216 0.39 8.03 -17.36
C LYS A 216 -0.67 7.31 -16.54
N VAL A 217 -0.23 6.47 -15.61
CA VAL A 217 -1.08 5.83 -14.62
C VAL A 217 -0.88 6.51 -13.27
N THR A 218 -1.98 6.88 -12.61
CA THR A 218 -1.97 7.60 -11.33
C THR A 218 -2.80 6.81 -10.33
N PHE A 219 -2.23 6.46 -9.18
CA PHE A 219 -2.97 5.85 -8.07
C PHE A 219 -3.57 6.93 -7.18
N HIS A 220 -4.84 6.78 -6.81
CA HIS A 220 -5.51 7.64 -5.86
C HIS A 220 -5.48 7.01 -4.47
N TYR A 221 -4.76 7.67 -3.57
CA TYR A 221 -4.61 7.21 -2.21
C TYR A 221 -5.71 7.80 -1.32
N PRO A 222 -6.34 7.01 -0.44
CA PRO A 222 -7.09 7.59 0.67
C PRO A 222 -6.13 8.43 1.52
N LYS A 223 -6.49 9.70 1.75
CA LYS A 223 -5.73 10.56 2.66
C LYS A 223 -6.02 10.12 4.10
N GLU A 224 -5.01 9.71 4.85
CA GLU A 224 -5.16 9.53 6.30
C GLU A 224 -5.26 10.89 6.99
N LYS A 225 -6.10 10.96 8.02
CA LYS A 225 -6.18 12.11 8.93
C LYS A 225 -5.11 11.90 9.99
N SER A 226 -4.13 12.79 10.08
CA SER A 226 -3.23 12.78 11.23
C SER A 226 -3.99 13.21 12.50
N ASN A 227 -3.46 12.81 13.66
CA ASN A 227 -4.03 13.09 14.98
C ASN A 227 -4.16 14.60 15.30
N ASP A 228 -3.55 15.48 14.49
CA ASP A 228 -3.66 16.94 14.55
C ASP A 228 -4.85 17.51 13.73
N GLY A 229 -5.69 16.64 13.15
CA GLY A 229 -6.83 17.03 12.32
C GLY A 229 -6.46 17.52 10.92
N LYS A 230 -5.18 17.44 10.54
CA LYS A 230 -4.67 17.84 9.23
C LYS A 230 -4.70 16.64 8.28
N TRP A 231 -5.02 16.89 7.01
CA TRP A 231 -4.91 15.88 5.96
C TRP A 231 -3.46 15.89 5.45
N THR A 232 -2.73 14.81 5.63
CA THR A 232 -1.40 14.65 5.03
C THR A 232 -1.52 13.84 3.74
N THR A 233 -0.77 14.25 2.71
CA THR A 233 -0.49 13.40 1.56
C THR A 233 0.80 12.65 1.86
N GLU A 234 0.73 11.52 2.56
CA GLU A 234 1.88 10.60 2.61
C GLU A 234 1.93 9.81 1.30
N GLY A 235 2.58 10.47 0.35
CA GLY A 235 2.83 10.02 -1.00
C GLY A 235 3.58 11.17 -1.65
N GLN A 236 4.91 11.18 -1.51
CA GLN A 236 5.76 12.25 -2.05
C GLN A 236 5.36 12.53 -3.51
N PRO A 237 5.11 13.79 -3.89
CA PRO A 237 4.82 14.14 -5.27
C PRO A 237 6.03 13.80 -6.14
N PHE A 238 5.79 13.00 -7.17
CA PHE A 238 6.76 12.60 -8.18
C PHE A 238 7.32 13.86 -8.88
N ARG A 239 8.58 14.20 -8.63
CA ARG A 239 9.41 15.01 -9.53
C ARG A 239 10.48 14.10 -10.13
N GLN A 240 10.26 13.69 -11.37
CA GLN A 240 11.29 13.04 -12.17
C GLN A 240 12.19 14.14 -12.74
N SER A 241 13.40 14.31 -12.21
CA SER A 241 14.46 15.06 -12.88
C SER A 241 15.32 14.09 -13.67
N ARG A 242 15.31 14.29 -15.00
CA ARG A 242 16.11 13.69 -16.10
C ARG A 242 17.01 12.49 -15.78
#